data_AF-A0A348W986-F1
#
_entry.id   AF-A0A348W986-F1
#
_cell.length_a   1.000
_cell.length_b   1.000
_cell.length_c   1.000
_cell.angle_alpha   90.00
_cell.angle_beta   90.00
_cell.angle_gamma   90.00
#
_symmetry.space_group_name_H-M   'P 1'
#
loop_
_entity.id
_entity.type
_entity.pdbx_description
1 polymer ?
#
loop_
_entity_poly.entity_id
_entity_poly.type
_entity_poly.pdbx_seq_one_letter_code
_entity_poly.pdbx_strand_id
1 'polypeptide(L)'
;MILTVIGRVLVSLSNMKHDTYFAGLLLMLGSALLFSTAGIFTKAVEASGWEVIFWRAFFSAILTAAIILWRGRWQAEVTHMGRRGLLAAVIGACGTAAFLSAFKLTGVANVALIYSATPLVAALLAWVLLREAPGMTMLAG
;
A
#
# COMPACT_ATOMS: atom_id res chain seq x y z
N MET A 1 8.25 -19.31 -21.03
CA MET A 1 7.72 -18.65 -19.82
C MET A 1 7.67 -17.12 -19.96
N ILE A 2 8.74 -16.45 -20.42
CA ILE A 2 8.75 -14.99 -20.74
C ILE A 2 7.66 -14.61 -21.77
N LEU A 3 7.51 -15.41 -22.84
CA LEU A 3 6.45 -15.25 -23.84
C LEU A 3 5.02 -15.36 -23.27
N THR A 4 4.83 -16.09 -22.19
CA THR A 4 3.50 -16.31 -21.58
C THR A 4 3.10 -15.13 -20.70
N VAL A 5 4.05 -14.51 -20.00
CA VAL A 5 3.83 -13.30 -19.18
C VAL A 5 3.61 -12.10 -20.09
N ILE A 6 4.45 -11.91 -21.11
CA ILE A 6 4.28 -10.86 -22.11
C ILE A 6 2.96 -11.08 -22.86
N GLY A 7 2.62 -12.31 -23.22
CA GLY A 7 1.33 -12.65 -23.83
C GLY A 7 0.14 -12.30 -22.93
N ARG A 8 0.18 -12.59 -21.63
CA ARG A 8 -0.89 -12.24 -20.69
C ARG A 8 -0.98 -10.73 -20.44
N VAL A 9 0.14 -10.03 -20.37
CA VAL A 9 0.16 -8.57 -20.22
C VAL A 9 -0.35 -7.90 -21.49
N LEU A 10 0.09 -8.33 -22.68
CA LEU A 10 -0.39 -7.80 -23.96
C LEU A 10 -1.87 -8.11 -24.20
N VAL A 11 -2.35 -9.30 -23.82
CA VAL A 11 -3.78 -9.65 -23.88
C VAL A 11 -4.58 -8.87 -22.85
N SER A 12 -4.04 -8.64 -21.65
CA SER A 12 -4.68 -7.78 -20.64
C SER A 12 -4.72 -6.32 -21.10
N LEU A 13 -3.70 -5.84 -21.81
CA LEU A 13 -3.66 -4.50 -22.38
C LEU A 13 -4.59 -4.38 -23.60
N SER A 14 -4.76 -5.45 -24.40
CA SER A 14 -5.67 -5.45 -25.55
C SER A 14 -7.15 -5.58 -25.17
N ASN A 15 -7.45 -6.19 -24.01
CA ASN A 15 -8.82 -6.34 -23.49
C ASN A 15 -9.28 -5.17 -22.60
N MET A 16 -8.40 -4.23 -22.25
CA MET A 16 -8.81 -3.03 -21.55
C MET A 16 -9.54 -2.11 -22.51
N LYS A 17 -10.83 -1.82 -22.24
CA LYS A 17 -11.51 -0.70 -22.92
C LYS A 17 -10.66 0.56 -22.72
N HIS A 18 -10.41 1.31 -23.80
CA HIS A 18 -9.58 2.52 -23.78
C HIS A 18 -9.97 3.48 -22.64
N ASP A 19 -11.26 3.56 -22.30
CA ASP A 19 -11.79 4.38 -21.20
C ASP A 19 -11.32 3.93 -19.81
N THR A 20 -11.17 2.62 -19.58
CA THR A 20 -10.73 2.06 -18.29
C THR A 20 -9.23 2.24 -18.08
N TYR A 21 -8.44 2.18 -19.16
CA TYR A 21 -6.99 2.42 -19.08
C TYR A 21 -6.69 3.87 -18.70
N PHE A 22 -7.36 4.84 -19.35
CA PHE A 22 -7.16 6.25 -19.05
C PHE A 22 -7.64 6.61 -17.63
N ALA A 23 -8.79 6.07 -17.21
CA ALA A 23 -9.27 6.23 -15.83
C ALA A 23 -8.29 5.64 -14.80
N GLY A 24 -7.75 4.45 -15.07
CA GLY A 24 -6.72 3.82 -14.23
C GLY A 24 -5.44 4.64 -14.15
N LEU A 25 -4.98 5.19 -15.28
CA LEU A 25 -3.80 6.07 -15.33
C LEU A 25 -4.02 7.35 -14.54
N LEU A 26 -5.19 8.01 -14.68
CA LEU A 26 -5.53 9.21 -13.93
C LEU A 26 -5.59 8.94 -12.42
N LEU A 27 -6.19 7.82 -12.00
CA LEU A 27 -6.23 7.41 -10.59
C LEU A 27 -4.83 7.15 -10.04
N MET A 28 -3.96 6.49 -10.80
CA MET A 28 -2.57 6.24 -10.42
C MET A 28 -1.79 7.54 -10.27
N LEU A 29 -1.87 8.45 -11.25
CA LEU A 29 -1.19 9.75 -11.22
C LEU A 29 -1.71 10.61 -10.06
N GLY A 30 -3.03 10.67 -9.86
CA GLY A 30 -3.64 11.38 -8.74
C GLY A 30 -3.17 10.83 -7.39
N SER A 31 -3.13 9.51 -7.24
CA SER A 31 -2.61 8.86 -6.04
C SER A 31 -1.13 9.18 -5.81
N ALA A 32 -0.29 9.13 -6.84
CA ALA A 32 1.13 9.43 -6.75
C ALA A 32 1.38 10.89 -6.32
N LEU A 33 0.63 11.85 -6.89
CA LEU A 33 0.72 13.26 -6.51
C LEU A 33 0.31 13.49 -5.05
N LEU A 34 -0.82 12.90 -4.63
CA LEU A 34 -1.28 12.97 -3.24
C LEU A 34 -0.28 12.33 -2.27
N PHE A 35 0.33 11.20 -2.66
CA PHE A 35 1.31 10.52 -1.82
C PHE A 35 2.63 11.29 -1.71
N SER A 36 3.09 11.92 -2.79
CA SER A 36 4.31 12.73 -2.80
C SER A 36 4.22 13.94 -1.87
N THR A 37 3.05 14.58 -1.81
CA THR A 37 2.82 15.73 -0.91
C THR A 37 2.65 15.32 0.56
N ALA A 38 2.23 14.08 0.84
CA ALA A 38 2.01 13.60 2.21
C ALA A 38 3.27 13.70 3.09
N GLY A 39 4.45 13.41 2.55
CA GLY A 39 5.73 13.54 3.28
C GLY A 39 6.09 14.99 3.59
N ILE A 40 5.81 15.91 2.65
CA ILE A 40 6.03 17.36 2.82
C ILE A 40 5.11 17.90 3.93
N PHE A 41 3.80 17.60 3.89
CA PHE A 41 2.87 18.02 4.92
C PHE A 41 3.20 17.44 6.30
N THR A 42 3.63 16.17 6.35
CA THR A 42 4.03 15.53 7.61
C THR A 42 5.26 16.21 8.25
N LYS A 43 6.17 16.76 7.44
CA LYS A 43 7.32 17.53 7.93
C LYS A 43 7.00 19.01 8.20
N ALA A 44 6.09 19.60 7.44
CA ALA A 44 5.74 21.02 7.56
C ALA A 44 4.88 21.32 8.80
N VAL A 45 4.14 20.33 9.30
CA VAL A 45 3.33 20.47 10.51
C VAL A 45 4.23 20.32 11.75
N GLU A 46 4.20 21.32 12.64
CA GLU A 46 4.95 21.33 13.91
C GLU A 46 4.46 20.29 14.93
N ALA A 47 3.39 19.56 14.63
CA ALA A 47 2.90 18.46 15.45
C ALA A 47 3.93 17.33 15.52
N SER A 48 4.11 16.74 16.70
CA SER A 48 4.94 15.57 16.96
C SER A 48 4.57 14.38 16.06
N GLY A 49 5.51 13.44 15.84
CA GLY A 49 5.25 12.29 14.95
C GLY A 49 4.07 11.44 15.40
N TRP A 50 3.89 11.35 16.72
CA TRP A 50 2.77 10.67 17.35
C TRP A 50 1.43 11.35 17.09
N GLU A 51 1.36 12.68 17.07
CA GLU A 51 0.13 13.40 16.74
C GLU A 51 -0.30 13.16 15.28
N VAL A 52 0.65 13.14 14.35
CA VAL A 52 0.32 12.84 12.94
C VAL A 52 -0.15 11.38 12.79
N ILE A 53 0.49 10.43 13.49
CA ILE A 53 0.06 9.03 13.51
C ILE A 53 -1.36 8.91 14.06
N PHE A 54 -1.64 9.59 15.18
CA PHE A 54 -2.95 9.58 15.83
C PHE A 54 -4.04 10.10 14.89
N TRP A 55 -3.86 11.30 14.33
CA TRP A 55 -4.86 11.90 13.44
C TRP A 55 -5.08 11.07 12.17
N ARG A 56 -4.01 10.53 11.58
CA ARG A 56 -4.11 9.64 10.41
C ARG A 56 -4.89 8.37 10.72
N ALA A 57 -4.61 7.72 11.85
CA ALA A 57 -5.33 6.52 12.28
C ALA A 57 -6.79 6.82 12.60
N PHE A 58 -7.06 7.96 13.24
CA PHE A 58 -8.41 8.41 13.59
C PHE A 58 -9.29 8.62 12.36
N PHE A 59 -8.82 9.41 11.38
CA PHE A 59 -9.58 9.64 10.15
C PHE A 59 -9.74 8.37 9.32
N SER A 60 -8.69 7.52 9.25
CA SER A 60 -8.79 6.24 8.56
C SER A 60 -9.84 5.35 9.21
N ALA A 61 -9.87 5.24 10.54
CA ALA A 61 -10.84 4.43 11.26
C ALA A 61 -12.27 4.92 11.02
N ILE A 62 -12.51 6.24 11.10
CA ILE A 62 -13.83 6.83 10.85
C ILE A 62 -14.28 6.57 9.43
N LEU A 63 -13.43 6.83 8.44
CA LEU A 63 -13.82 6.69 7.04
C LEU A 63 -14.07 5.22 6.67
N THR A 64 -13.21 4.32 7.14
CA THR A 64 -13.40 2.88 6.97
C THR A 64 -14.69 2.41 7.65
N ALA A 65 -14.97 2.84 8.88
CA ALA A 65 -16.20 2.51 9.58
C ALA A 65 -17.44 3.05 8.84
N ALA A 66 -17.40 4.29 8.36
CA ALA A 66 -18.48 4.89 7.58
C ALA A 66 -18.78 4.11 6.30
N ILE A 67 -17.75 3.68 5.56
CA ILE A 67 -17.91 2.86 4.35
C ILE A 67 -18.48 1.47 4.69
N ILE A 68 -17.99 0.83 5.75
CA ILE A 68 -18.49 -0.49 6.19
C ILE A 68 -19.97 -0.40 6.58
N LEU A 69 -20.36 0.64 7.33
CA LEU A 69 -21.74 0.89 7.73
C LEU A 69 -22.62 1.21 6.53
N TRP A 70 -22.15 2.05 5.60
CA TRP A 70 -22.89 2.43 4.40
C TRP A 70 -23.16 1.23 3.48
N ARG A 71 -22.25 0.26 3.43
CA ARG A 71 -22.42 -1.00 2.67
C ARG A 71 -23.40 -1.98 3.32
N GLY A 72 -23.81 -1.78 4.57
CA GLY A 72 -24.79 -2.62 5.28
C GLY A 72 -24.33 -4.05 5.62
N ARG A 73 -23.06 -4.40 5.35
CA ARG A 73 -22.52 -5.78 5.51
C ARG A 73 -21.50 -5.93 6.65
N TRP A 74 -21.55 -5.04 7.63
CA TRP A 74 -20.55 -4.95 8.70
C TRP A 74 -20.35 -6.26 9.49
N GLN A 75 -21.42 -7.02 9.74
CA GLN A 75 -21.35 -8.29 10.47
C GLN A 75 -20.53 -9.34 9.72
N ALA A 76 -20.68 -9.41 8.40
CA ALA A 76 -19.90 -10.32 7.56
C ALA A 76 -18.44 -9.84 7.48
N GLU A 77 -18.20 -8.55 7.24
CA GLU A 77 -16.83 -8.00 7.17
C GLU A 77 -16.04 -8.27 8.46
N VAL A 78 -16.66 -8.06 9.63
CA VAL A 78 -16.01 -8.27 10.94
C VAL A 78 -15.77 -9.75 11.24
N THR A 79 -16.74 -10.62 10.93
CA THR A 79 -16.60 -12.06 11.20
C THR A 79 -15.62 -12.75 10.24
N HIS A 80 -15.58 -12.31 8.96
CA HIS A 80 -14.66 -12.85 7.96
C HIS A 80 -13.21 -12.36 8.14
N MET A 81 -12.99 -11.20 8.76
CA MET A 81 -11.65 -10.68 9.04
C MET A 81 -10.84 -11.67 9.91
N GLY A 82 -11.46 -12.21 10.96
CA GLY A 82 -10.88 -13.24 11.83
C GLY A 82 -9.49 -12.88 12.38
N ARG A 83 -8.74 -13.90 12.83
CA ARG A 83 -7.37 -13.71 13.36
C ARG A 83 -6.36 -13.24 12.32
N ARG A 84 -6.51 -13.68 11.05
CA ARG A 84 -5.59 -13.34 9.96
C ARG A 84 -5.70 -11.87 9.55
N GLY A 85 -6.93 -11.36 9.45
CA GLY A 85 -7.18 -9.94 9.18
C GLY A 85 -6.72 -9.05 10.34
N LEU A 86 -6.86 -9.50 11.60
CA LEU A 86 -6.30 -8.79 12.75
C LEU A 86 -4.77 -8.73 12.69
N LEU A 87 -4.09 -9.84 12.38
CA LEU A 87 -2.64 -9.85 12.20
C LEU A 87 -2.20 -8.90 11.08
N ALA A 88 -2.88 -8.92 9.94
CA ALA A 88 -2.59 -8.01 8.84
C ALA A 88 -2.79 -6.53 9.24
N ALA A 89 -3.84 -6.23 10.01
CA ALA A 89 -4.10 -4.89 10.53
C ALA A 89 -3.00 -4.42 11.51
N VAL A 90 -2.57 -5.28 12.43
CA VAL A 90 -1.48 -4.97 13.36
C VAL A 90 -0.17 -4.73 12.62
N ILE A 91 0.19 -5.61 11.68
CA ILE A 91 1.40 -5.45 10.86
C ILE A 91 1.34 -4.13 10.06
N GLY A 92 0.20 -3.83 9.42
CA GLY A 92 0.00 -2.60 8.67
C GLY A 92 0.07 -1.34 9.54
N ALA A 93 -0.49 -1.40 10.77
CA ALA A 93 -0.42 -0.30 11.74
C ALA A 93 1.01 -0.04 12.19
N CYS A 94 1.76 -1.10 12.57
CA CYS A 94 3.17 -1.00 12.93
C CYS A 94 4.01 -0.45 11.76
N GLY A 95 3.78 -0.94 10.54
CA GLY A 95 4.47 -0.44 9.34
C GLY A 95 4.20 1.04 9.08
N THR A 96 2.94 1.48 9.23
CA THR A 96 2.58 2.90 9.08
C THR A 96 3.25 3.77 10.14
N ALA A 97 3.24 3.34 11.40
CA ALA A 97 3.88 4.06 12.50
C ALA A 97 5.40 4.16 12.30
N ALA A 98 6.05 3.07 11.88
CA ALA A 98 7.48 3.05 11.57
C ALA A 98 7.82 3.98 10.39
N PHE A 99 7.03 3.94 9.32
CA PHE A 99 7.22 4.80 8.14
C PHE A 99 7.14 6.28 8.49
N LEU A 100 6.13 6.69 9.28
CA LEU A 100 5.97 8.08 9.68
C LEU A 100 7.08 8.55 10.63
N SER A 101 7.49 7.68 11.56
CA SER A 101 8.59 7.97 12.49
C SER A 101 9.92 8.13 11.74
N ALA A 102 10.14 7.36 10.67
CA ALA A 102 11.35 7.45 9.85
C ALA A 102 11.52 8.83 9.21
N PHE A 103 10.44 9.50 8.80
CA PHE A 103 10.52 10.88 8.26
C PHE A 103 10.97 11.91 9.29
N LYS A 104 10.72 11.66 10.58
CA LYS A 104 11.15 12.55 11.67
C LYS A 104 12.59 12.28 12.09
N LEU A 105 13.00 11.02 12.08
CA LEU A 105 14.36 10.61 12.47
C LEU A 105 15.39 10.80 11.34
N THR A 106 14.95 10.82 10.07
CA THR A 106 15.86 10.83 8.91
C THR A 106 15.42 11.79 7.80
N GLY A 107 16.27 11.94 6.78
CA GLY A 107 15.94 12.69 5.56
C GLY A 107 14.92 11.96 4.68
N VAL A 108 14.05 12.72 4.01
CA VAL A 108 13.03 12.18 3.09
C VAL A 108 13.66 11.29 2.00
N ALA A 109 14.86 11.65 1.52
CA ALA A 109 15.61 10.86 0.54
C ALA A 109 15.99 9.46 1.07
N ASN A 110 16.39 9.36 2.33
CA ASN A 110 16.73 8.07 2.94
C ASN A 110 15.48 7.19 3.09
N VAL A 111 14.36 7.79 3.51
CA VAL A 111 13.08 7.06 3.60
C VAL A 111 12.66 6.55 2.22
N ALA A 112 12.73 7.39 1.18
CA ALA A 112 12.38 6.98 -0.19
C ALA A 112 13.28 5.85 -0.72
N LEU A 113 14.59 5.91 -0.43
CA LEU A 113 15.55 4.89 -0.82
C LEU A 113 15.33 3.56 -0.09
N ILE A 114 14.98 3.59 1.19
CA ILE A 114 14.62 2.36 1.93
C ILE A 114 13.29 1.82 1.40
N TYR A 115 12.31 2.69 1.15
CA TYR A 115 10.98 2.30 0.70
C TYR A 115 10.99 1.69 -0.71
N SER A 116 11.94 2.07 -1.57
CA SER A 116 12.09 1.43 -2.90
C SER A 116 12.55 -0.03 -2.82
N ALA A 117 13.16 -0.45 -1.70
CA ALA A 117 13.51 -1.85 -1.46
C ALA A 117 12.32 -2.71 -0.98
N THR A 118 11.18 -2.10 -0.62
CA THR A 118 9.97 -2.80 -0.16
C THR A 118 9.52 -3.96 -1.08
N PRO A 119 9.43 -3.82 -2.42
CA PRO A 119 9.05 -4.94 -3.29
C PRO A 119 10.04 -6.11 -3.21
N LEU A 120 11.34 -5.85 -3.07
CA LEU A 120 12.36 -6.89 -2.93
C LEU A 120 12.22 -7.61 -1.59
N VAL A 121 12.00 -6.86 -0.50
CA VAL A 121 11.75 -7.45 0.82
C VAL A 121 10.45 -8.25 0.83
N ALA A 122 9.40 -7.75 0.17
CA ALA A 122 8.14 -8.46 0.01
C ALA A 122 8.31 -9.77 -0.79
N ALA A 123 9.12 -9.75 -1.86
CA ALA A 123 9.49 -10.94 -2.63
C ALA A 123 10.17 -11.99 -1.75
N LEU A 124 11.16 -11.57 -0.97
CA LEU A 124 11.91 -12.44 -0.06
C LEU A 124 10.99 -13.05 1.00
N LEU A 125 10.14 -12.24 1.63
CA LEU A 125 9.19 -12.70 2.64
C LEU A 125 8.16 -13.65 2.04
N ALA A 126 7.67 -13.38 0.83
CA ALA A 126 6.77 -14.28 0.14
C ALA A 126 7.45 -15.64 -0.13
N TRP A 127 8.70 -15.63 -0.59
CA TRP A 127 9.45 -16.86 -0.80
C TRP A 127 9.63 -17.67 0.49
N VAL A 128 10.02 -17.01 1.58
CA VAL A 128 10.29 -17.68 2.87
C VAL A 128 9.00 -18.20 3.53
N LEU A 129 7.93 -17.39 3.53
CA LEU A 129 6.69 -17.69 4.26
C LEU A 129 5.69 -18.51 3.46
N LEU A 130 5.54 -18.25 2.16
CA LEU A 130 4.59 -18.95 1.29
C LEU A 130 5.23 -20.13 0.55
N ARG A 131 6.58 -20.23 0.53
CA ARG A 131 7.34 -21.22 -0.25
C ARG A 131 7.03 -21.21 -1.74
N GLU A 132 6.38 -20.17 -2.24
CA GLU A 132 6.23 -19.93 -3.66
C GLU A 132 7.56 -19.41 -4.18
N ALA A 133 8.21 -20.17 -5.06
CA ALA A 133 9.49 -19.77 -5.63
C ALA A 133 9.31 -18.44 -6.37
N PRO A 134 10.07 -17.39 -6.04
CA PRO A 134 9.95 -16.11 -6.73
C PRO A 134 10.33 -16.35 -8.18
N GLY A 135 9.36 -16.19 -9.08
CA GLY A 135 9.62 -16.31 -10.51
C GLY A 135 10.72 -15.33 -10.91
N MET A 136 11.60 -15.73 -11.84
CA MET A 136 12.73 -14.91 -12.33
C MET A 136 12.36 -13.46 -12.68
N THR A 137 11.10 -13.18 -13.01
CA THR A 137 10.57 -11.82 -13.24
C THR A 137 10.65 -10.92 -12.00
N MET A 138 10.52 -11.48 -10.78
CA MET A 138 10.57 -10.72 -9.52
C MET A 138 12.02 -10.43 -9.07
N LEU A 139 13.00 -11.23 -9.53
CA LEU A 139 14.43 -11.01 -9.29
C LEU A 139 15.05 -9.99 -10.28
N ALA A 140 14.39 -9.75 -11.43
CA ALA A 140 14.88 -8.84 -12.45
C ALA A 140 14.53 -7.36 -12.18
N GLY A 141 13.59 -7.08 -11.26
CA GLY A 141 13.11 -5.72 -10.95
C GLY A 141 11.85 -5.36 -11.72
#